data_AF-A0A7J2VCL6-F1
#
_entry.id   AF-A0A7J2VCL6-F1
#
_cell.length_a   1.000
_cell.length_b   1.000
_cell.length_c   1.000
_cell.angle_alpha   90.00
_cell.angle_beta   90.00
_cell.angle_gamma   90.00
#
_symmetry.space_group_name_H-M   'P 1'
#
loop_
_entity.id
_entity.type
_entity.pdbx_description
1 polymer ?
#
loop_
_entity_poly.entity_id
_entity_poly.type
_entity_poly.pdbx_seq_one_letter_code
_entity_poly.pdbx_strand_id
1 'polypeptide(L)'
;MVEIPFYNRDCVFGYCKAVYPQIVLPCRKPKSIFVDIGLKAAQGGSPPLRSYASYVIRLSKLYNAPILAVVPDAFGNADRNITLAKEFLRIISNGFRGKQIKFLIVLHRLGGYVDEYKSLIFSYLNYVDAGVAIPSRESDVKEPTIKCRDEPRVCAQRVVWAVNQVADGALHVHLLGALKPVLTSLIKIHNYMPNSFDTDAYRLVSNSKLRRECLGDGRYMIDPNKCPPEVWAKEWLKGLVLNTT
;
A
#
# COMPACT_ATOMS: atom_id res chain seq x y z
N MET A 1 12.25 -11.42 -15.33
CA MET A 1 12.24 -10.85 -13.96
C MET A 1 10.92 -10.12 -13.76
N VAL A 2 10.29 -10.26 -12.60
CA VAL A 2 8.97 -9.70 -12.31
C VAL A 2 9.12 -8.26 -11.82
N GLU A 3 8.50 -7.29 -12.49
CA GLU A 3 8.36 -5.91 -12.02
C GLU A 3 7.40 -5.89 -10.82
N ILE A 4 7.81 -5.34 -9.67
CA ILE A 4 6.91 -5.12 -8.52
C ILE A 4 6.38 -3.68 -8.61
N PRO A 5 5.07 -3.48 -8.85
CA PRO A 5 4.43 -2.16 -8.80
C PRO A 5 4.79 -1.35 -7.55
N PHE A 6 5.42 -0.20 -7.77
CA PHE A 6 5.85 0.75 -6.74
C PHE A 6 4.97 2.01 -6.77
N TYR A 7 3.95 2.04 -5.93
CA TYR A 7 3.02 3.16 -5.87
C TYR A 7 3.58 4.33 -5.07
N ASN A 8 3.54 5.52 -5.66
CA ASN A 8 4.11 6.72 -5.04
C ASN A 8 3.33 7.98 -5.45
N ARG A 9 3.42 9.03 -4.63
CA ARG A 9 2.63 10.26 -4.84
C ARG A 9 3.04 11.05 -6.09
N ASP A 10 4.28 10.87 -6.57
CA ASP A 10 4.77 11.55 -7.77
C ASP A 10 4.47 10.77 -9.07
N CYS A 11 3.77 9.64 -8.99
CA CYS A 11 3.43 8.79 -10.13
C CYS A 11 4.64 8.29 -10.94
N VAL A 12 5.80 8.12 -10.29
CA VAL A 12 7.01 7.60 -10.94
C VAL A 12 6.73 6.22 -11.53
N PHE A 13 7.27 5.95 -12.72
CA PHE A 13 7.08 4.72 -13.50
C PHE A 13 5.61 4.40 -13.87
N GLY A 14 4.71 5.37 -13.70
CA GLY A 14 3.29 5.24 -14.03
C GLY A 14 2.43 4.64 -12.91
N TYR A 15 2.98 4.36 -11.72
CA TYR A 15 2.22 3.85 -10.56
C TYR A 15 1.93 4.98 -9.57
N CYS A 16 0.68 5.42 -9.54
CA CYS A 16 0.26 6.56 -8.74
C CYS A 16 -0.31 6.15 -7.39
N LYS A 17 0.11 6.80 -6.30
CA LYS A 17 -0.60 6.79 -5.02
C LYS A 17 -1.53 8.00 -4.93
N ALA A 18 -2.81 7.75 -4.67
CA ALA A 18 -3.81 8.76 -4.36
C ALA A 18 -4.26 8.57 -2.90
N VAL A 19 -4.08 9.61 -2.07
CA VAL A 19 -4.63 9.59 -0.70
C VAL A 19 -5.97 10.30 -0.74
N TYR A 20 -7.04 9.63 -0.30
CA TYR A 20 -8.38 10.21 -0.28
C TYR A 20 -8.37 11.58 0.45
N PRO A 21 -9.00 12.63 -0.11
CA PRO A 21 -9.81 12.69 -1.35
C PRO A 21 -9.07 13.28 -2.57
N GLN A 22 -7.78 12.99 -2.78
CA GLN A 22 -7.00 13.54 -3.89
C GLN A 22 -7.48 13.04 -5.27
N ILE A 23 -7.99 13.95 -6.11
CA ILE A 23 -8.50 13.58 -7.46
C ILE A 23 -7.47 13.85 -8.57
N VAL A 24 -6.63 14.88 -8.40
CA VAL A 24 -5.62 15.26 -9.40
C VAL A 24 -4.34 14.50 -9.12
N LEU A 25 -3.91 13.68 -10.08
CA LEU A 25 -2.68 12.91 -10.04
C LEU A 25 -1.60 13.60 -10.89
N PRO A 26 -0.32 13.53 -10.50
CA PRO A 26 0.78 14.09 -11.30
C PRO A 26 0.93 13.50 -12.71
N CYS A 27 0.42 12.30 -12.96
CA CYS A 27 0.46 11.66 -14.27
C CYS A 27 -0.91 11.67 -14.97
N ARG A 28 -0.91 11.93 -16.28
CA ARG A 28 -2.13 11.93 -17.12
C ARG A 28 -2.63 10.53 -17.48
N LYS A 29 -1.73 9.55 -17.60
CA LYS A 29 -2.03 8.17 -18.02
C LYS A 29 -1.32 7.17 -17.10
N PRO A 30 -1.79 6.99 -15.86
CA PRO A 30 -1.19 6.02 -14.95
C PRO A 30 -1.34 4.58 -15.49
N LYS A 31 -0.32 3.75 -15.29
CA LYS A 31 -0.40 2.30 -15.51
C LYS A 31 -1.35 1.64 -14.50
N SER A 32 -1.35 2.14 -13.27
CA SER A 32 -2.24 1.71 -12.19
C SER A 32 -2.28 2.77 -11.09
N ILE A 33 -3.36 2.80 -10.32
CA ILE A 33 -3.58 3.72 -9.20
C ILE A 33 -3.77 2.91 -7.92
N PHE A 34 -2.99 3.22 -6.90
CA PHE A 34 -3.22 2.78 -5.54
C PHE A 34 -3.94 3.88 -4.76
N VAL A 35 -5.05 3.53 -4.14
CA VAL A 35 -5.89 4.43 -3.35
C VAL A 35 -5.80 4.06 -1.88
N ASP A 36 -5.39 5.02 -1.06
CA ASP A 36 -5.22 4.90 0.39
C ASP A 36 -6.17 5.88 1.10
N ILE A 37 -6.72 5.49 2.25
CA ILE A 37 -7.50 6.43 3.09
C ILE A 37 -6.58 7.35 3.91
N GLY A 38 -5.33 6.95 4.09
CA GLY A 38 -4.31 7.66 4.86
C GLY A 38 -4.42 7.41 6.37
N LEU A 39 -3.27 7.41 7.04
CA LEU A 39 -3.16 7.08 8.48
C LEU A 39 -4.04 7.97 9.37
N LYS A 40 -4.16 9.28 9.06
CA LYS A 40 -5.01 10.19 9.84
C LYS A 40 -6.47 9.75 9.83
N ALA A 41 -6.98 9.29 8.68
CA ALA A 41 -8.36 8.81 8.57
C ALA A 41 -8.51 7.46 9.28
N ALA A 42 -7.54 6.56 9.12
CA ALA A 42 -7.52 5.25 9.79
C ALA A 42 -7.49 5.38 11.33
N GLN A 43 -6.84 6.42 11.88
CA GLN A 43 -6.81 6.70 13.32
C GLN A 43 -8.04 7.49 13.80
N GLY A 44 -8.63 8.33 12.95
CA GLY A 44 -9.62 9.33 13.32
C GLY A 44 -11.09 8.97 13.08
N GLY A 45 -11.41 7.80 12.50
CA GLY A 45 -12.80 7.34 12.36
C GLY A 45 -13.22 6.79 10.99
N SER A 46 -12.28 6.62 10.05
CA SER A 46 -12.51 6.24 8.64
C SER A 46 -13.27 7.31 7.84
N PRO A 47 -13.00 7.46 6.52
CA PRO A 47 -13.82 8.34 5.68
C PRO A 47 -15.28 7.85 5.58
N PRO A 48 -16.24 8.73 5.23
CA PRO A 48 -17.60 8.30 4.92
C PRO A 48 -17.60 7.28 3.78
N LEU A 49 -18.06 6.06 4.05
CA LEU A 49 -17.88 4.90 3.19
C LEU A 49 -18.44 5.08 1.77
N ARG A 50 -19.64 5.67 1.64
CA ARG A 50 -20.28 5.93 0.33
C ARG A 50 -19.51 6.98 -0.49
N SER A 51 -18.99 8.01 0.18
CA SER A 51 -18.17 9.05 -0.45
C SER A 51 -16.86 8.46 -0.94
N TYR A 52 -16.23 7.59 -0.15
CA TYR A 52 -15.01 6.88 -0.55
C TYR A 52 -15.25 5.95 -1.74
N ALA A 53 -16.31 5.15 -1.74
CA ALA A 53 -16.67 4.31 -2.88
C ALA A 53 -16.90 5.14 -4.16
N SER A 54 -17.63 6.25 -4.05
CA SER A 54 -17.87 7.17 -5.17
C SER A 54 -16.59 7.80 -5.72
N TYR A 55 -15.66 8.12 -4.82
CA TYR A 55 -14.34 8.64 -5.17
C TYR A 55 -13.50 7.60 -5.94
N VAL A 56 -13.48 6.34 -5.52
CA VAL A 56 -12.78 5.26 -6.25
C VAL A 56 -13.35 5.10 -7.66
N ILE A 57 -14.69 5.10 -7.81
CA ILE A 57 -15.35 5.07 -9.14
C ILE A 57 -14.94 6.27 -9.98
N ARG A 58 -14.92 7.47 -9.39
CA ARG A 58 -14.56 8.70 -10.08
C ARG A 58 -13.12 8.63 -10.61
N LEU A 59 -12.16 8.17 -9.80
CA LEU A 59 -10.78 7.96 -10.23
C LEU A 59 -10.69 6.95 -11.37
N SER A 60 -11.39 5.82 -11.25
CA SER A 60 -11.40 4.76 -12.28
C SER A 60 -11.88 5.30 -13.62
N LYS A 61 -12.97 6.10 -13.62
CA LYS A 61 -13.49 6.74 -14.83
C LYS A 61 -12.56 7.81 -15.40
N LEU A 62 -11.95 8.64 -14.53
CA LEU A 62 -11.13 9.77 -14.96
C LEU A 62 -9.84 9.32 -15.65
N TYR A 63 -9.19 8.28 -15.13
CA TYR A 63 -7.88 7.84 -15.62
C TYR A 63 -7.94 6.56 -16.47
N ASN A 64 -9.06 5.84 -16.45
CA ASN A 64 -9.23 4.57 -17.16
C ASN A 64 -8.06 3.59 -16.92
N ALA A 65 -7.63 3.47 -15.66
CA ALA A 65 -6.53 2.64 -15.23
C ALA A 65 -6.98 1.64 -14.15
N PRO A 66 -6.33 0.46 -14.05
CA PRO A 66 -6.53 -0.44 -12.92
C PRO A 66 -6.36 0.27 -11.58
N ILE A 67 -7.20 -0.08 -10.60
CA ILE A 67 -7.13 0.47 -9.25
C ILE A 67 -6.90 -0.63 -8.22
N LEU A 68 -6.00 -0.37 -7.29
CA LEU A 68 -5.90 -1.06 -6.01
C LEU A 68 -6.41 -0.11 -4.94
N ALA A 69 -7.52 -0.41 -4.28
CA ALA A 69 -8.11 0.48 -3.27
C ALA A 69 -8.09 -0.18 -1.89
N VAL A 70 -7.51 0.51 -0.91
CA VAL A 70 -7.61 0.13 0.51
C VAL A 70 -9.09 0.14 0.91
N VAL A 71 -9.55 -0.97 1.48
CA VAL A 71 -10.84 -0.99 2.19
C VAL A 71 -10.70 -0.09 3.41
N PRO A 72 -11.64 0.85 3.68
CA PRO A 72 -11.51 1.74 4.81
C PRO A 72 -11.28 0.98 6.13
N ASP A 73 -10.19 1.32 6.82
CA ASP A 73 -9.68 0.59 7.97
C ASP A 73 -9.69 1.41 9.26
N ALA A 74 -9.44 0.70 10.37
CA ALA A 74 -9.23 1.29 11.68
C ALA A 74 -7.92 0.73 12.28
N PHE A 75 -6.88 1.56 12.28
CA PHE A 75 -5.53 1.14 12.66
C PHE A 75 -5.49 0.61 14.09
N GLY A 76 -4.92 -0.58 14.29
CA GLY A 76 -4.74 -1.17 15.62
C GLY A 76 -6.02 -1.71 16.29
N ASN A 77 -7.19 -1.65 15.64
CA ASN A 77 -8.47 -2.13 16.16
C ASN A 77 -9.13 -3.12 15.18
N ALA A 78 -8.94 -4.42 15.40
CA ALA A 78 -9.46 -5.46 14.52
C ALA A 78 -10.99 -5.50 14.44
N ASP A 79 -11.69 -5.41 15.57
CA ASP A 79 -13.16 -5.46 15.60
C ASP A 79 -13.78 -4.34 14.76
N ARG A 80 -13.26 -3.12 14.92
CA ARG A 80 -13.71 -1.97 14.13
C ARG A 80 -13.30 -2.13 12.67
N ASN A 81 -12.10 -2.59 12.38
CA ASN A 81 -11.62 -2.82 11.02
C ASN A 81 -12.50 -3.83 10.26
N ILE A 82 -12.81 -4.98 10.89
CA ILE A 82 -13.67 -6.01 10.31
C ILE A 82 -15.10 -5.47 10.11
N THR A 83 -15.61 -4.71 11.08
CA THR A 83 -16.94 -4.06 10.97
C THR A 83 -17.00 -3.10 9.78
N LEU A 84 -16.01 -2.21 9.65
CA LEU A 84 -15.92 -1.27 8.53
C LEU A 84 -15.82 -2.01 7.19
N ALA A 85 -15.01 -3.07 7.12
CA ALA A 85 -14.89 -3.87 5.90
C ALA A 85 -16.20 -4.57 5.52
N LYS A 86 -16.98 -5.07 6.49
CA LYS A 86 -18.31 -5.65 6.24
C LYS A 86 -19.31 -4.60 5.77
N GLU A 87 -19.33 -3.42 6.39
CA GLU A 87 -20.17 -2.29 5.97
C GLU A 87 -19.83 -1.83 4.56
N PHE A 88 -18.53 -1.72 4.25
CA PHE A 88 -18.05 -1.32 2.94
C PHE A 88 -18.39 -2.37 1.86
N LEU A 89 -18.30 -3.66 2.18
CA LEU A 89 -18.69 -4.74 1.26
C LEU A 89 -20.16 -4.59 0.81
N ARG A 90 -21.06 -4.26 1.75
CA ARG A 90 -22.49 -4.01 1.44
C ARG A 90 -22.70 -2.84 0.47
N ILE A 91 -21.80 -1.87 0.47
CA ILE A 91 -21.85 -0.72 -0.44
C ILE A 91 -21.34 -1.10 -1.84
N ILE A 92 -20.30 -1.93 -1.92
CA ILE A 92 -19.61 -2.22 -3.19
C ILE A 92 -20.10 -3.48 -3.92
N SER A 93 -20.80 -4.40 -3.23
CA SER A 93 -21.10 -5.77 -3.69
C SER A 93 -21.71 -5.87 -5.09
N ASN A 94 -22.55 -4.92 -5.48
CA ASN A 94 -23.18 -4.91 -6.82
C ASN A 94 -22.61 -3.84 -7.75
N GLY A 95 -22.03 -2.77 -7.19
CA GLY A 95 -21.58 -1.62 -7.97
C GLY A 95 -20.20 -1.79 -8.60
N PHE A 96 -19.42 -2.79 -8.17
CA PHE A 96 -18.00 -2.91 -8.51
C PHE A 96 -17.62 -4.21 -9.22
N ARG A 97 -18.56 -5.15 -9.37
CA ARG A 97 -18.32 -6.40 -10.08
C ARG A 97 -17.88 -6.14 -11.52
N GLY A 98 -16.82 -6.82 -11.97
CA GLY A 98 -16.28 -6.69 -13.33
C GLY A 98 -15.55 -5.36 -13.62
N LYS A 99 -15.36 -4.50 -12.62
CA LYS A 99 -14.50 -3.32 -12.76
C LYS A 99 -13.04 -3.71 -12.53
N GLN A 100 -12.12 -3.00 -13.15
CA GLN A 100 -10.67 -3.14 -12.90
C GLN A 100 -10.28 -2.51 -11.55
N ILE A 101 -10.96 -2.89 -10.48
CA ILE A 101 -10.79 -2.36 -9.13
C ILE A 101 -10.63 -3.56 -8.20
N LYS A 102 -9.44 -3.67 -7.60
CA LYS A 102 -9.13 -4.66 -6.56
C LYS A 102 -9.18 -3.99 -5.20
N PHE A 103 -9.94 -4.55 -4.28
CA PHE A 103 -10.03 -4.06 -2.90
C PHE A 103 -9.04 -4.76 -1.98
N LEU A 104 -8.30 -3.98 -1.20
CA LEU A 104 -7.27 -4.49 -0.30
C LEU A 104 -7.75 -4.39 1.15
N ILE A 105 -8.00 -5.54 1.76
CA ILE A 105 -8.38 -5.63 3.17
C ILE A 105 -7.13 -5.43 4.03
N VAL A 106 -7.11 -4.41 4.87
CA VAL A 106 -5.96 -4.15 5.75
C VAL A 106 -5.99 -5.11 6.93
N LEU A 107 -4.86 -5.74 7.24
CA LEU A 107 -4.74 -6.68 8.34
C LEU A 107 -4.24 -5.95 9.60
N HIS A 108 -5.13 -5.80 10.58
CA HIS A 108 -4.82 -5.25 11.91
C HIS A 108 -5.08 -6.30 12.99
N ARG A 109 -4.19 -6.44 13.97
CA ARG A 109 -4.30 -7.40 15.10
C ARG A 109 -4.63 -8.84 14.67
N LEU A 110 -4.18 -9.27 13.49
CA LEU A 110 -4.48 -10.56 12.88
C LEU A 110 -4.27 -11.76 13.83
N GLY A 111 -3.29 -11.69 14.73
CA GLY A 111 -2.99 -12.75 15.71
C GLY A 111 -4.19 -13.30 16.49
N GLY A 112 -5.22 -12.49 16.72
CA GLY A 112 -6.45 -12.90 17.41
C GLY A 112 -7.69 -13.08 16.53
N TYR A 113 -7.59 -12.85 15.22
CA TYR A 113 -8.75 -12.71 14.32
C TYR A 113 -8.58 -13.42 12.96
N VAL A 114 -7.75 -14.46 12.92
CA VAL A 114 -7.37 -15.13 11.64
C VAL A 114 -8.60 -15.62 10.88
N ASP A 115 -9.52 -16.31 11.56
CA ASP A 115 -10.68 -16.92 10.92
C ASP A 115 -11.69 -15.87 10.43
N GLU A 116 -11.84 -14.77 11.16
CA GLU A 116 -12.68 -13.64 10.77
C GLU A 116 -12.13 -12.94 9.53
N TYR A 117 -10.81 -12.74 9.45
CA TYR A 117 -10.19 -12.19 8.24
C TYR A 117 -10.31 -13.15 7.06
N LYS A 118 -10.12 -14.46 7.24
CA LYS A 118 -10.35 -15.45 6.17
C LYS A 118 -11.77 -15.40 5.65
N SER A 119 -12.76 -15.42 6.55
CA SER A 119 -14.17 -15.34 6.21
C SER A 119 -14.52 -14.02 5.50
N LEU A 120 -13.94 -12.91 5.94
CA LEU A 120 -14.08 -11.61 5.31
C LEU A 120 -13.48 -11.59 3.89
N ILE A 121 -12.26 -12.09 3.71
CA ILE A 121 -11.59 -12.19 2.40
C ILE A 121 -12.43 -13.04 1.45
N PHE A 122 -12.90 -14.21 1.90
CA PHE A 122 -13.78 -15.08 1.12
C PHE A 122 -15.07 -14.36 0.72
N SER A 123 -15.67 -13.61 1.65
CA SER A 123 -16.87 -12.80 1.38
C SER A 123 -16.60 -11.75 0.31
N TYR A 124 -15.47 -11.06 0.34
CA TYR A 124 -15.10 -10.10 -0.70
C TYR A 124 -14.92 -10.76 -2.07
N LEU A 125 -14.17 -11.87 -2.12
CA LEU A 125 -13.89 -12.61 -3.36
C LEU A 125 -15.16 -13.12 -4.06
N ASN A 126 -16.25 -13.34 -3.33
CA ASN A 126 -17.55 -13.71 -3.92
C ASN A 126 -18.25 -12.58 -4.69
N TYR A 127 -17.87 -11.31 -4.47
CA TYR A 127 -18.53 -10.15 -5.07
C TYR A 127 -17.60 -9.28 -5.91
N VAL A 128 -16.33 -9.14 -5.51
CA VAL A 128 -15.35 -8.22 -6.10
C VAL A 128 -13.94 -8.82 -6.07
N ASP A 129 -13.06 -8.31 -6.94
CA ASP A 129 -11.64 -8.66 -6.84
C ASP A 129 -11.04 -8.13 -5.54
N ALA A 130 -10.32 -8.99 -4.83
CA ALA A 130 -9.78 -8.66 -3.52
C ALA A 130 -8.32 -9.11 -3.32
N GLY A 131 -7.69 -8.50 -2.32
CA GLY A 131 -6.36 -8.79 -1.82
C GLY A 131 -6.23 -8.34 -0.38
N VAL A 132 -5.02 -8.40 0.15
CA VAL A 132 -4.69 -7.91 1.49
C VAL A 132 -3.63 -6.82 1.44
N ALA A 133 -3.74 -5.89 2.38
CA ALA A 133 -2.77 -4.87 2.64
C ALA A 133 -2.16 -5.06 4.03
N ILE A 134 -0.84 -5.00 4.13
CA ILE A 134 -0.10 -5.24 5.37
C ILE A 134 0.69 -3.97 5.75
N PRO A 135 0.37 -3.32 6.88
CA PRO A 135 1.15 -2.22 7.43
C PRO A 135 2.63 -2.57 7.58
N SER A 136 3.50 -1.78 6.96
CA SER A 136 4.96 -2.03 6.89
C SER A 136 5.82 -0.82 7.32
N ARG A 137 5.18 0.26 7.77
CA ARG A 137 5.83 1.34 8.50
C ARG A 137 5.85 1.06 10.01
N GLU A 138 4.72 0.59 10.50
CA GLU A 138 4.52 0.00 11.83
C GLU A 138 3.78 -1.32 11.60
N SER A 139 4.16 -2.38 12.31
CA SER A 139 3.54 -3.69 12.19
C SER A 139 2.70 -3.96 13.43
N ASP A 140 1.39 -3.95 13.26
CA ASP A 140 0.39 -4.23 14.29
C ASP A 140 -0.39 -5.52 14.02
N VAL A 141 -0.01 -6.31 13.01
CA VAL A 141 -0.59 -7.65 12.74
C VAL A 141 -0.47 -8.60 13.93
N LYS A 142 0.49 -8.36 14.84
CA LYS A 142 0.65 -9.01 16.14
C LYS A 142 0.95 -7.97 17.22
N GLU A 143 0.54 -8.28 18.44
CA GLU A 143 1.01 -7.55 19.62
C GLU A 143 2.42 -8.00 20.03
N PRO A 144 3.26 -7.09 20.57
CA PRO A 144 3.06 -5.64 20.60
C PRO A 144 3.20 -5.02 19.20
N THR A 145 2.60 -3.85 18.96
CA THR A 145 2.91 -3.04 17.76
C THR A 145 4.37 -2.66 17.74
N ILE A 146 5.05 -2.85 16.60
CA ILE A 146 6.47 -2.51 16.42
C ILE A 146 6.67 -1.47 15.33
N LYS A 147 7.67 -0.60 15.51
CA LYS A 147 8.11 0.33 14.47
C LYS A 147 9.08 -0.37 13.52
N CYS A 148 8.73 -0.47 12.25
CA CYS A 148 9.53 -1.24 11.29
C CYS A 148 10.85 -0.59 10.90
N ARG A 149 11.03 0.69 11.24
CA ARG A 149 12.33 1.37 11.14
C ARG A 149 13.34 0.78 12.12
N ASP A 150 12.88 0.45 13.32
CA ASP A 150 13.73 0.02 14.43
C ASP A 150 13.97 -1.50 14.34
N GLU A 151 12.95 -2.26 13.90
CA GLU A 151 12.99 -3.72 13.82
C GLU A 151 12.58 -4.26 12.43
N PRO A 152 13.34 -3.96 11.36
CA PRO A 152 12.93 -4.27 9.99
C PRO A 152 12.83 -5.78 9.70
N ARG A 153 13.70 -6.59 10.32
CA ARG A 153 13.68 -8.06 10.17
C ARG A 153 12.44 -8.67 10.82
N VAL A 154 12.08 -8.21 12.01
CA VAL A 154 10.87 -8.69 12.71
C VAL A 154 9.61 -8.28 11.94
N CYS A 155 9.56 -7.05 11.40
CA CYS A 155 8.44 -6.67 10.52
C CYS A 155 8.34 -7.54 9.27
N ALA A 156 9.47 -7.87 8.62
CA ALA A 156 9.47 -8.77 7.47
C ALA A 156 8.96 -10.17 7.84
N GLN A 157 9.40 -10.73 8.97
CA GLN A 157 8.90 -11.99 9.48
C GLN A 157 7.39 -11.95 9.76
N ARG A 158 6.88 -10.85 10.32
CA ARG A 158 5.45 -10.66 10.60
C ARG A 158 4.61 -10.57 9.33
N VAL A 159 5.12 -9.94 8.27
CA VAL A 159 4.49 -9.94 6.94
C VAL A 159 4.37 -11.37 6.41
N VAL A 160 5.45 -12.14 6.40
CA VAL A 160 5.44 -13.54 5.93
C VAL A 160 4.48 -14.39 6.75
N TRP A 161 4.50 -14.23 8.07
CA TRP A 161 3.55 -14.91 8.95
C TRP A 161 2.10 -14.55 8.59
N ALA A 162 1.79 -13.27 8.41
CA ALA A 162 0.44 -12.82 8.10
C ALA A 162 -0.05 -13.38 6.76
N VAL A 163 0.81 -13.36 5.74
CA VAL A 163 0.52 -13.97 4.42
C VAL A 163 0.22 -15.46 4.59
N ASN A 164 1.04 -16.21 5.32
CA ASN A 164 0.81 -17.64 5.56
C ASN A 164 -0.47 -17.92 6.37
N GLN A 165 -1.02 -16.94 7.08
CA GLN A 165 -2.30 -17.11 7.75
C GLN A 165 -3.49 -16.97 6.80
N VAL A 166 -3.45 -16.05 5.84
CA VAL A 166 -4.67 -15.63 5.09
C VAL A 166 -4.59 -15.81 3.58
N ALA A 167 -3.42 -16.10 3.03
CA ALA A 167 -3.21 -16.18 1.58
C ALA A 167 -2.78 -17.59 1.18
N ASP A 168 -3.65 -18.27 0.44
CA ASP A 168 -3.37 -19.59 -0.14
C ASP A 168 -2.54 -19.48 -1.44
N GLY A 169 -1.64 -18.50 -1.52
CA GLY A 169 -0.76 -18.23 -2.67
C GLY A 169 -1.35 -17.42 -3.83
N ALA A 170 -2.68 -17.40 -4.01
CA ALA A 170 -3.33 -16.65 -5.10
C ALA A 170 -3.73 -15.20 -4.74
N LEU A 171 -3.69 -14.84 -3.47
CA LEU A 171 -4.17 -13.55 -2.98
C LEU A 171 -3.14 -12.45 -3.25
N HIS A 172 -3.60 -11.30 -3.76
CA HIS A 172 -2.73 -10.14 -3.95
C HIS A 172 -2.30 -9.55 -2.60
N VAL A 173 -0.99 -9.44 -2.38
CA VAL A 173 -0.41 -8.85 -1.16
C VAL A 173 0.25 -7.51 -1.48
N HIS A 174 -0.24 -6.47 -0.82
CA HIS A 174 0.30 -5.11 -0.88
C HIS A 174 0.92 -4.71 0.46
N LEU A 175 2.11 -4.08 0.43
CA LEU A 175 2.73 -3.54 1.65
C LEU A 175 2.49 -2.04 1.78
N LEU A 176 1.86 -1.65 2.89
CA LEU A 176 1.52 -0.26 3.16
C LEU A 176 2.70 0.51 3.77
N GLY A 177 3.14 1.56 3.09
CA GLY A 177 4.22 2.44 3.57
C GLY A 177 5.55 1.71 3.77
N ALA A 178 5.91 0.81 2.86
CA ALA A 178 7.06 -0.07 3.00
C ALA A 178 8.39 0.71 3.13
N LEU A 179 9.26 0.23 4.03
CA LEU A 179 10.62 0.75 4.19
C LEU A 179 11.61 -0.14 3.45
N LYS A 180 12.66 0.45 2.85
CA LYS A 180 13.69 -0.28 2.11
C LYS A 180 14.32 -1.42 2.93
N PRO A 181 14.65 -1.26 4.24
CA PRO A 181 15.18 -2.35 5.03
C PRO A 181 14.20 -3.53 5.21
N VAL A 182 12.91 -3.25 5.34
CA VAL A 182 11.86 -4.28 5.44
C VAL A 182 11.75 -5.04 4.11
N LEU A 183 11.68 -4.32 2.99
CA LEU A 183 11.65 -4.94 1.64
C LEU A 183 12.89 -5.80 1.38
N THR A 184 14.07 -5.29 1.78
CA THR A 184 15.33 -6.02 1.63
C THR A 184 15.31 -7.31 2.45
N SER A 185 14.84 -7.24 3.70
CA SER A 185 14.70 -8.42 4.56
C SER A 185 13.70 -9.42 4.00
N LEU A 186 12.54 -8.96 3.53
CA LEU A 186 11.53 -9.81 2.91
C LEU A 186 12.08 -10.59 1.72
N ILE A 187 12.71 -9.88 0.79
CA ILE A 187 13.17 -10.46 -0.48
C ILE A 187 14.42 -11.33 -0.25
N LYS A 188 15.43 -10.82 0.48
CA LYS A 188 16.74 -11.49 0.57
C LYS A 188 16.86 -12.50 1.69
N ILE A 189 16.11 -12.33 2.79
CA ILE A 189 16.21 -13.19 3.97
C ILE A 189 15.05 -14.18 4.00
N HIS A 190 13.83 -13.70 3.75
CA HIS A 190 12.64 -14.56 3.81
C HIS A 190 12.17 -15.08 2.44
N ASN A 191 12.89 -14.76 1.37
CA ASN A 191 12.56 -15.18 -0.01
C ASN A 191 11.10 -14.89 -0.40
N TYR A 192 10.55 -13.78 0.11
CA TYR A 192 9.17 -13.37 -0.13
C TYR A 192 9.13 -12.09 -0.95
N MET A 193 8.43 -12.15 -2.08
CA MET A 193 8.24 -11.01 -2.97
C MET A 193 6.78 -10.56 -2.93
N PRO A 194 6.47 -9.36 -2.41
CA PRO A 194 5.09 -8.86 -2.43
C PRO A 194 4.65 -8.55 -3.86
N ASN A 195 3.33 -8.60 -4.12
CA ASN A 195 2.79 -8.25 -5.43
C ASN A 195 2.89 -6.74 -5.72
N SER A 196 2.93 -5.90 -4.68
CA SER A 196 3.10 -4.46 -4.81
C SER A 196 3.40 -3.82 -3.47
N PHE A 197 3.84 -2.56 -3.47
CA PHE A 197 3.96 -1.75 -2.25
C PHE A 197 3.81 -0.27 -2.57
N ASP A 198 3.51 0.51 -1.55
CA ASP A 198 3.58 1.96 -1.62
C ASP A 198 4.61 2.50 -0.62
N THR A 199 5.23 3.63 -0.94
CA THR A 199 6.02 4.37 0.04
C THR A 199 6.23 5.82 -0.36
N ASP A 200 6.23 6.71 0.64
CA ASP A 200 6.71 8.09 0.49
C ASP A 200 8.18 8.23 0.96
N ALA A 201 8.80 7.15 1.46
CA ALA A 201 10.14 7.19 2.02
C ALA A 201 11.24 7.44 0.98
N TYR A 202 10.99 7.20 -0.31
CA TYR A 202 11.91 7.54 -1.41
C TYR A 202 12.16 9.05 -1.54
N ARG A 203 11.25 9.88 -1.00
CA ARG A 203 11.40 11.34 -1.00
C ARG A 203 12.38 11.84 0.06
N LEU A 204 12.82 10.96 0.96
CA LEU A 204 13.85 11.25 1.95
C LEU A 204 15.23 10.96 1.36
N VAL A 205 16.24 11.70 1.79
CA VAL A 205 17.62 11.55 1.28
C VAL A 205 18.07 10.09 1.36
N SER A 206 18.36 9.52 0.20
CA SER A 206 18.82 8.13 0.07
C SER A 206 20.32 7.99 0.33
N ASN A 207 21.12 8.96 -0.14
CA ASN A 207 22.56 9.01 0.11
C ASN A 207 23.11 10.46 0.00
N SER A 208 24.32 10.67 0.51
CA SER A 208 24.97 11.99 0.55
C SER A 208 25.36 12.54 -0.83
N LYS A 209 25.67 11.66 -1.79
CA LYS A 209 26.02 12.03 -3.18
C LYS A 209 24.81 12.61 -3.89
N LEU A 210 23.70 11.88 -3.96
CA LEU A 210 22.45 12.35 -4.57
C LEU A 210 21.93 13.61 -3.88
N ARG A 211 22.04 13.70 -2.55
CA ARG A 211 21.71 14.94 -1.81
C ARG A 211 22.54 16.13 -2.31
N ARG A 212 23.86 15.95 -2.45
CA ARG A 212 24.76 17.02 -2.90
C ARG A 212 24.45 17.42 -4.34
N GLU A 213 24.27 16.44 -5.23
CA GLU A 213 23.98 16.65 -6.65
C GLU A 213 22.61 17.31 -6.88
N CYS A 214 21.56 16.84 -6.20
CA CYS A 214 20.19 17.29 -6.44
C CYS A 214 19.75 18.48 -5.58
N LEU A 215 20.31 18.69 -4.38
CA LEU A 215 19.82 19.73 -3.46
C LEU A 215 20.87 20.81 -3.19
N GLY A 216 22.14 20.45 -3.07
CA GLY A 216 23.26 21.39 -2.81
C GLY A 216 23.21 22.09 -1.44
N ASP A 217 22.09 22.05 -0.71
CA ASP A 217 21.77 22.96 0.40
C ASP A 217 21.36 22.26 1.71
N GLY A 218 21.89 21.06 1.98
CA GLY A 218 21.71 20.37 3.27
C GLY A 218 20.29 19.86 3.56
N ARG A 219 19.32 20.11 2.67
CA ARG A 219 17.96 19.57 2.76
C ARG A 219 17.95 18.03 2.75
N TYR A 220 16.99 17.46 3.47
CA TYR A 220 16.82 16.00 3.62
C TYR A 220 15.59 15.44 2.88
N MET A 221 14.89 16.28 2.13
CA MET A 221 13.68 15.92 1.37
C MET A 221 13.81 16.43 -0.07
N ILE A 222 13.30 15.65 -1.03
CA ILE A 222 13.31 15.99 -2.44
C ILE A 222 12.66 17.35 -2.72
N ASP A 223 13.30 18.10 -3.63
CA ASP A 223 12.73 19.27 -4.30
C ASP A 223 12.52 18.90 -5.78
N PRO A 224 11.28 18.64 -6.22
CA PRO A 224 10.99 18.25 -7.60
C PRO A 224 11.44 19.29 -8.64
N ASN A 225 11.60 20.56 -8.26
CA ASN A 225 12.08 21.61 -9.15
C ASN A 225 13.60 21.54 -9.38
N LYS A 226 14.34 20.92 -8.45
CA LYS A 226 15.79 20.74 -8.57
C LYS A 226 16.17 19.40 -9.18
N CYS A 227 15.40 18.35 -8.89
CA CYS A 227 15.73 17.00 -9.31
C CYS A 227 14.46 16.15 -9.48
N PRO A 228 14.30 15.45 -10.62
CA PRO A 228 13.09 14.68 -10.87
C PRO A 228 12.85 13.60 -9.81
N PRO A 229 11.61 13.40 -9.34
CA PRO A 229 11.24 12.31 -8.43
C PRO A 229 11.70 10.93 -8.89
N GLU A 230 11.78 10.72 -10.20
CA GLU A 230 12.27 9.48 -10.79
C GLU A 230 13.71 9.14 -10.38
N VAL A 231 14.60 10.11 -10.32
CA VAL A 231 16.01 9.89 -9.95
C VAL A 231 16.10 9.38 -8.51
N TRP A 232 15.31 9.97 -7.61
CA TRP A 232 15.26 9.59 -6.20
C TRP A 232 14.62 8.21 -6.01
N ALA A 233 13.54 7.93 -6.74
CA ALA A 233 12.92 6.62 -6.76
C ALA A 233 13.88 5.53 -7.26
N LYS A 234 14.59 5.75 -8.39
CA LYS A 234 15.57 4.79 -8.92
C LYS A 234 16.65 4.47 -7.90
N GLU A 235 17.21 5.49 -7.25
CA GLU A 235 18.24 5.29 -6.24
C GLU A 235 17.70 4.60 -4.98
N TRP A 236 16.48 4.97 -4.53
CA TRP A 236 15.85 4.30 -3.40
C TRP A 236 15.57 2.83 -3.69
N LEU A 237 15.13 2.48 -4.89
CA LEU A 237 14.86 1.10 -5.31
C LEU A 237 16.12 0.28 -5.60
N LYS A 238 17.27 0.94 -5.80
CA LYS A 238 18.53 0.26 -6.11
C LYS A 238 18.86 -0.85 -5.11
N GLY A 239 19.15 -2.03 -5.63
CA GLY A 239 19.47 -3.22 -4.83
C GLY A 239 18.26 -3.99 -4.29
N LEU A 240 17.04 -3.50 -4.54
CA LEU A 240 15.82 -4.30 -4.60
C LEU A 240 15.72 -4.86 -6.03
N VAL A 241 15.19 -6.08 -6.20
CA VAL A 241 15.08 -6.75 -7.51
C VAL A 241 13.98 -6.08 -8.34
N LEU A 242 14.26 -4.88 -8.84
CA LEU A 242 13.33 -4.07 -9.62
C LEU A 242 14.07 -3.47 -10.80
N ASN A 243 13.74 -3.95 -12.01
CA ASN A 243 14.23 -3.33 -13.23
C ASN A 243 13.51 -1.99 -13.37
N THR A 244 14.26 -0.88 -13.35
CA THR A 244 13.73 0.48 -13.57
C THR A 244 14.00 0.95 -15.00
N THR A 245 13.86 0.02 -15.96
CA THR A 245 13.99 0.27 -17.41
C THR A 245 12.83 1.09 -17.92
#